data_AF-A0AAJ0MJA6-F1
#
_entry.id   AF-A0AAJ0MJA6-F1
#
_cell.length_a   1.000
_cell.length_b   1.000
_cell.length_c   1.000
_cell.angle_alpha   90.00
_cell.angle_beta   90.00
_cell.angle_gamma   90.00
#
_symmetry.space_group_name_H-M   'P 1'
#
loop_
_entity.id
_entity.type
_entity.pdbx_description
1 polymer ?
#
loop_
_entity_poly.entity_id
_entity_poly.type
_entity_poly.pdbx_seq_one_letter_code
_entity_poly.pdbx_strand_id
1 'polypeptide(L)'
;MAMTKRSFFPRRSPWLLLALLARASPTLGLTAEVDEWLKDPGYEQGGTIQEQIRCYALPFGAIGFASHILTYLTVLCLATGRSPFWPRRKLTGRKLNLALGFIGLGITLPLTVLVMVRCRNTRSFLLIAVWKLMLSVTLSFMTIHAARLIDDRKAKDSRIIDGSYEPVYGGYSDASKAASLRANPFGKIMWWSILYFAGAIIGFVGVVNLVRLNFSAIWELRVITYTFGGVLLGVPMLCMLVFFYQRGGGGGFIKALSGLGLTVFAGFVILTALIALYTDWVLAALAGDWVGVPSSDNQVFYWTYFAAKRLPMISF
;
A
#
# COMPACT_ATOMS: atom_id res chain seq x y z
N MET A 1 -42.12 3.63 -22.67
CA MET A 1 -40.99 2.70 -22.90
C MET A 1 -39.73 3.54 -23.10
N ALA A 2 -39.00 3.85 -22.03
CA ALA A 2 -37.90 4.82 -22.06
C ALA A 2 -36.55 4.09 -22.21
N MET A 3 -35.90 4.27 -23.36
CA MET A 3 -34.54 3.77 -23.63
C MET A 3 -33.50 4.57 -22.84
N THR A 4 -32.94 3.98 -21.80
CA THR A 4 -31.74 4.48 -21.12
C THR A 4 -30.50 4.29 -22.00
N LYS A 5 -29.96 5.41 -22.52
CA LYS A 5 -28.64 5.49 -23.16
C LYS A 5 -27.55 5.03 -22.18
N ARG A 6 -26.99 3.85 -22.39
CA ARG A 6 -25.72 3.43 -21.76
C ARG A 6 -24.57 4.07 -22.51
N SER A 7 -23.86 4.98 -21.87
CA SER A 7 -22.63 5.57 -22.38
C SER A 7 -21.53 4.50 -22.48
N PHE A 8 -21.11 4.25 -23.72
CA PHE A 8 -20.04 3.33 -24.11
C PHE A 8 -18.68 3.92 -23.71
N PHE A 9 -18.06 3.41 -22.65
CA PHE A 9 -16.66 3.72 -22.32
C PHE A 9 -15.76 2.91 -23.26
N PRO A 10 -14.89 3.53 -24.09
CA PRO A 10 -14.01 2.77 -24.96
C PRO A 10 -12.96 2.03 -24.14
N ARG A 11 -12.88 0.70 -24.33
CA ARG A 11 -11.75 -0.15 -23.90
C ARG A 11 -10.48 0.32 -24.62
N ARG A 12 -9.80 1.34 -24.08
CA ARG A 12 -8.46 1.70 -24.55
C ARG A 12 -7.44 0.80 -23.85
N SER A 13 -6.69 0.09 -24.68
CA SER A 13 -5.60 -0.81 -24.30
C SER A 13 -4.59 -0.12 -23.36
N PRO A 14 -4.17 -0.74 -22.25
CA PRO A 14 -3.18 -0.18 -21.33
C PRO A 14 -1.81 0.07 -22.00
N TRP A 15 -1.53 -0.61 -23.12
CA TRP A 15 -0.30 -0.43 -23.91
C TRP A 15 -0.20 0.95 -24.56
N LEU A 16 -1.33 1.60 -24.87
CA LEU A 16 -1.36 2.96 -25.43
C LEU A 16 -0.92 3.99 -24.39
N LEU A 17 -1.20 3.78 -23.11
CA LEU A 17 -0.77 4.69 -22.04
C LEU A 17 0.74 4.57 -21.80
N LEU A 18 1.28 3.34 -21.80
CA LEU A 18 2.72 3.09 -21.72
C LEU A 18 3.47 3.66 -22.93
N ALA A 19 2.93 3.51 -24.15
CA ALA A 19 3.51 4.07 -25.36
C ALA A 19 3.45 5.61 -25.41
N LEU A 20 2.38 6.21 -24.87
CA LEU A 20 2.24 7.67 -24.75
C LEU A 20 3.20 8.26 -23.69
N LEU A 21 3.40 7.56 -22.57
CA LEU A 21 4.39 7.95 -21.56
C LEU A 21 5.83 7.83 -22.10
N ALA A 22 6.11 6.79 -22.89
CA ALA A 22 7.40 6.63 -23.56
C ALA A 22 7.67 7.74 -24.60
N ARG A 23 6.64 8.20 -25.31
CA ARG A 23 6.76 9.25 -26.34
C ARG A 23 6.76 10.69 -25.80
N ALA A 24 6.29 10.93 -24.58
CA ALA A 24 6.30 12.25 -23.97
C ALA A 24 7.67 12.65 -23.34
N SER A 25 8.64 11.73 -23.29
CA SER A 25 9.95 11.94 -22.65
C SER A 25 11.03 12.74 -23.41
N PRO A 26 11.03 12.98 -24.74
CA PRO A 26 12.22 13.53 -25.41
C PRO A 26 12.60 14.97 -25.06
N THR A 27 11.70 15.75 -24.44
CA THR A 27 11.92 17.19 -24.22
C THR A 27 12.38 17.57 -22.81
N LEU A 28 12.35 16.64 -21.85
CA LEU A 28 13.13 16.79 -20.62
C LEU A 28 14.48 16.16 -20.88
N GLY A 29 15.58 16.86 -20.60
CA GLY A 29 16.95 16.32 -20.64
C GLY A 29 17.22 15.09 -19.75
N LEU A 30 16.18 14.45 -19.20
CA LEU A 30 16.20 13.16 -18.53
C LEU A 30 16.70 12.01 -19.43
N THR A 31 16.59 12.10 -20.75
CA THR A 31 16.83 10.92 -21.61
C THR A 31 18.28 10.47 -21.65
N ALA A 32 19.24 11.41 -21.66
CA ALA A 32 20.67 11.07 -21.68
C ALA A 32 21.11 10.44 -20.34
N GLU A 33 20.70 11.05 -19.23
CA GLU A 33 21.04 10.58 -17.89
C GLU A 33 20.35 9.24 -17.55
N VAL A 34 19.09 9.05 -17.96
CA VAL A 34 18.37 7.79 -17.76
C VAL A 34 18.96 6.66 -18.62
N ASP A 35 19.35 6.92 -19.86
CA ASP A 35 19.94 5.89 -20.73
C ASP A 35 21.31 5.45 -20.22
N GLU A 36 22.14 6.38 -19.75
CA GLU A 36 23.42 6.06 -19.09
C GLU A 36 23.21 5.29 -17.78
N TRP A 37 22.28 5.75 -16.94
CA TRP A 37 21.90 5.09 -15.68
C TRP A 37 21.29 3.69 -15.87
N LEU A 38 20.65 3.43 -17.01
CA LEU A 38 20.10 2.10 -17.39
C LEU A 38 21.17 1.17 -17.99
N LYS A 39 22.17 1.72 -18.66
CA LYS A 39 23.26 0.96 -19.29
C LYS A 39 24.28 0.50 -18.28
N ASP A 40 24.49 1.23 -17.19
CA ASP A 40 25.26 0.76 -16.05
C ASP A 40 24.53 -0.43 -15.41
N PRO A 41 24.97 -1.69 -15.66
CA PRO A 41 24.39 -2.83 -14.98
C PRO A 41 24.88 -2.68 -13.54
N GLY A 42 24.09 -2.01 -12.69
CA GLY A 42 24.51 -1.52 -11.38
C GLY A 42 25.14 -2.56 -10.44
N TYR A 43 25.25 -3.83 -10.86
CA TYR A 43 26.30 -4.72 -10.42
C TYR A 43 26.52 -5.94 -11.37
N GLU A 44 27.77 -6.35 -11.63
CA GLU A 44 28.15 -7.68 -12.18
C GLU A 44 28.57 -8.61 -11.02
N GLN A 45 28.22 -9.91 -11.05
CA GLN A 45 28.38 -10.86 -9.94
C GLN A 45 29.78 -10.81 -9.27
N GLY A 46 29.87 -10.49 -7.96
CA GLY A 46 31.16 -10.52 -7.22
C GLY A 46 31.42 -9.58 -6.03
N GLY A 47 30.53 -8.66 -5.67
CA GLY A 47 30.86 -7.54 -4.78
C GLY A 47 30.01 -7.45 -3.55
N THR A 48 30.37 -6.46 -2.75
CA THR A 48 29.84 -6.27 -1.41
C THR A 48 28.33 -6.01 -1.45
N ILE A 49 27.61 -6.42 -0.42
CA ILE A 49 26.16 -6.20 -0.35
C ILE A 49 25.81 -4.69 -0.36
N GLN A 50 26.73 -3.86 0.14
CA GLN A 50 26.67 -2.40 0.14
C GLN A 50 26.75 -1.81 -1.27
N GLU A 51 27.43 -2.48 -2.21
CA GLU A 51 27.43 -2.08 -3.62
C GLU A 51 26.12 -2.50 -4.28
N GLN A 52 25.66 -3.73 -4.04
CA GLN A 52 24.43 -4.26 -4.64
C GLN A 52 23.18 -3.45 -4.25
N ILE A 53 23.10 -2.96 -3.02
CA ILE A 53 21.96 -2.16 -2.55
C ILE A 53 21.87 -0.79 -3.24
N ARG A 54 22.94 -0.29 -3.89
CA ARG A 54 22.91 0.97 -4.65
C ARG A 54 22.02 0.90 -5.89
N CYS A 55 21.62 -0.30 -6.32
CA CYS A 55 20.59 -0.46 -7.36
C CYS A 55 19.20 -0.05 -6.85
N TYR A 56 18.96 -0.13 -5.53
CA TYR A 56 17.66 -0.01 -4.90
C TYR A 56 17.37 1.43 -4.47
N ALA A 57 16.67 2.18 -5.31
CA ALA A 57 16.37 3.60 -5.09
C ALA A 57 15.08 3.90 -4.30
N LEU A 58 14.50 2.92 -3.61
CA LEU A 58 13.24 3.10 -2.85
C LEU A 58 13.50 3.33 -1.35
N PRO A 59 12.64 4.06 -0.63
CA PRO A 59 12.77 4.28 0.81
C PRO A 59 12.86 2.99 1.64
N PHE A 60 13.91 2.91 2.46
CA PHE A 60 14.16 1.90 3.50
C PHE A 60 14.65 2.58 4.79
N GLY A 61 15.03 1.80 5.81
CA GLY A 61 15.51 2.33 7.10
C GLY A 61 14.43 3.12 7.85
N ALA A 62 14.84 4.12 8.63
CA ALA A 62 13.92 4.94 9.42
C ALA A 62 12.89 5.68 8.53
N ILE A 63 13.31 6.20 7.38
CA ILE A 63 12.41 6.89 6.43
C ILE A 63 11.41 5.90 5.83
N GLY A 64 11.88 4.71 5.43
CA GLY A 64 11.03 3.60 4.96
C GLY A 64 10.02 3.16 6.01
N PHE A 65 10.47 3.00 7.26
CA PHE A 65 9.64 2.60 8.38
C PHE A 65 8.51 3.60 8.64
N ALA A 66 8.84 4.89 8.78
CA ALA A 66 7.86 5.96 8.95
C ALA A 66 6.89 6.02 7.75
N SER A 67 7.42 5.82 6.54
CA SER A 67 6.64 5.72 5.30
C SER A 67 5.60 4.59 5.37
N HIS A 68 5.92 3.38 5.84
CA HIS A 68 4.90 2.33 5.97
C HIS A 68 3.85 2.66 7.03
N ILE A 69 4.23 3.21 8.18
CA ILE A 69 3.28 3.64 9.22
C ILE A 69 2.27 4.64 8.64
N LEU A 70 2.76 5.67 7.94
CA LEU A 70 1.89 6.65 7.29
C LEU A 70 1.00 6.03 6.21
N THR A 71 1.50 5.02 5.49
CA THR A 71 0.68 4.29 4.50
C THR A 71 -0.44 3.51 5.18
N TYR A 72 -0.18 2.81 6.27
CA TYR A 72 -1.22 2.10 7.02
C TYR A 72 -2.25 3.05 7.62
N LEU A 73 -1.81 4.17 8.18
CA LEU A 73 -2.71 5.24 8.64
C LEU A 73 -3.60 5.75 7.49
N THR A 74 -3.01 5.98 6.32
CA THR A 74 -3.74 6.42 5.13
C THR A 74 -4.80 5.40 4.71
N VAL A 75 -4.45 4.11 4.66
CA VAL A 75 -5.37 3.02 4.32
C VAL A 75 -6.53 2.97 5.32
N LEU A 76 -6.27 3.05 6.63
CA LEU A 76 -7.30 3.03 7.67
C LEU A 76 -8.25 4.24 7.57
N CYS A 77 -7.71 5.43 7.33
CA CYS A 77 -8.50 6.64 7.14
C CYS A 77 -9.38 6.55 5.87
N LEU A 78 -8.81 6.14 4.74
CA LEU A 78 -9.57 5.95 3.50
C LEU A 78 -10.66 4.88 3.64
N ALA A 79 -10.35 3.75 4.29
CA ALA A 79 -11.30 2.67 4.54
C ALA A 79 -12.46 3.10 5.45
N THR A 80 -12.23 4.06 6.35
CA THR A 80 -13.26 4.66 7.21
C THR A 80 -13.97 5.87 6.58
N GLY A 81 -13.58 6.27 5.37
CA GLY A 81 -14.14 7.42 4.66
C GLY A 81 -13.73 8.77 5.25
N ARG A 82 -12.57 8.84 5.90
CA ARG A 82 -12.01 10.05 6.52
C ARG A 82 -10.70 10.45 5.86
N SER A 83 -10.39 11.74 5.89
CA SER A 83 -9.08 12.27 5.50
C SER A 83 -8.02 11.78 6.50
N PRO A 84 -6.81 11.42 6.02
CA PRO A 84 -5.72 10.95 6.86
C PRO A 84 -4.96 12.08 7.56
N PHE A 85 -5.07 13.33 7.11
CA PHE A 85 -4.53 14.47 7.85
C PHE A 85 -5.39 14.81 9.07
N TRP A 86 -4.72 15.28 10.13
CA TRP A 86 -5.38 15.84 11.30
C TRP A 86 -5.73 17.32 11.05
N PRO A 87 -6.94 17.80 11.38
CA PRO A 87 -8.08 17.09 11.96
C PRO A 87 -8.82 16.20 10.94
N ARG A 88 -9.23 15.00 11.36
CA ARG A 88 -9.85 13.97 10.49
C ARG A 88 -11.25 14.38 10.00
N ARG A 89 -11.32 14.98 8.81
CA ARG A 89 -12.58 15.37 8.14
C ARG A 89 -13.17 14.23 7.30
N LYS A 90 -14.47 14.29 7.00
CA LYS A 90 -15.11 13.37 6.03
C LYS A 90 -14.59 13.66 4.63
N LEU A 91 -14.41 12.63 3.81
CA LEU A 91 -14.02 12.82 2.41
C LEU A 91 -15.18 13.40 1.59
N THR A 92 -14.94 14.52 0.91
CA THR A 92 -15.94 15.30 0.15
C THR A 92 -15.57 15.48 -1.32
N GLY A 93 -14.26 15.54 -1.62
CA GLY A 93 -13.69 15.91 -2.91
C GLY A 93 -13.44 14.73 -3.84
N ARG A 94 -14.48 14.18 -4.47
CA ARG A 94 -14.33 13.06 -5.44
C ARG A 94 -13.29 13.33 -6.52
N LYS A 95 -13.41 14.46 -7.23
CA LYS A 95 -12.57 14.75 -8.41
C LYS A 95 -11.10 14.80 -8.02
N LEU A 96 -10.80 15.45 -6.90
CA LEU A 96 -9.45 15.51 -6.36
C LEU A 96 -8.96 14.12 -5.94
N ASN A 97 -9.74 13.35 -5.17
CA ASN A 97 -9.34 12.03 -4.71
C ASN A 97 -9.08 11.05 -5.87
N LEU A 98 -9.88 11.14 -6.94
CA LEU A 98 -9.62 10.41 -8.19
C LEU A 98 -8.32 10.88 -8.86
N ALA A 99 -8.12 12.19 -9.00
CA ALA A 99 -6.91 12.75 -9.59
C ALA A 99 -5.66 12.34 -8.81
N LEU A 100 -5.66 12.45 -7.47
CA LEU A 100 -4.57 12.01 -6.60
C LEU A 100 -4.25 10.52 -6.77
N GLY A 101 -5.28 9.67 -6.88
CA GLY A 101 -5.10 8.24 -7.13
C GLY A 101 -4.46 7.94 -8.49
N PHE A 102 -4.87 8.62 -9.56
CA PHE A 102 -4.29 8.44 -10.89
C PHE A 102 -2.89 9.04 -11.03
N ILE A 103 -2.64 10.23 -10.47
CA ILE A 103 -1.32 10.86 -10.45
C ILE A 103 -0.34 10.00 -9.63
N GLY A 104 -0.74 9.57 -8.43
CA GLY A 104 0.07 8.69 -7.59
C GLY A 104 0.45 7.40 -8.29
N LEU A 105 -0.51 6.75 -8.96
CA LEU A 105 -0.26 5.55 -9.75
C LEU A 105 0.66 5.82 -10.94
N GLY A 106 0.39 6.91 -11.67
CA GLY A 106 1.15 7.32 -12.86
C GLY A 106 2.61 7.66 -12.59
N ILE A 107 2.95 8.12 -11.38
CA ILE A 107 4.33 8.43 -10.97
C ILE A 107 5.00 7.21 -10.32
N THR A 108 4.33 6.55 -9.36
CA THR A 108 4.95 5.45 -8.60
C THR A 108 5.21 4.21 -9.46
N LEU A 109 4.34 3.90 -10.42
CA LEU A 109 4.49 2.75 -11.31
C LEU A 109 5.77 2.81 -12.16
N PRO A 110 6.03 3.85 -12.98
CA PRO A 110 7.24 3.91 -13.79
C PRO A 110 8.51 3.97 -12.92
N LEU A 111 8.50 4.72 -11.81
CA LEU A 111 9.65 4.75 -10.90
C LEU A 111 9.98 3.38 -10.32
N THR A 112 8.97 2.59 -9.94
CA THR A 112 9.21 1.24 -9.44
C THR A 112 9.69 0.30 -10.55
N VAL A 113 9.19 0.45 -11.77
CA VAL A 113 9.67 -0.31 -12.94
C VAL A 113 11.14 0.02 -13.23
N LEU A 114 11.55 1.29 -13.16
CA LEU A 114 12.97 1.68 -13.32
C LEU A 114 13.85 0.99 -12.28
N VAL A 115 13.42 0.94 -11.02
CA VAL A 115 14.14 0.20 -9.96
C VAL A 115 14.24 -1.29 -10.27
N MET A 116 13.18 -1.91 -10.81
CA MET A 116 13.23 -3.32 -11.23
C MET A 116 14.23 -3.55 -12.36
N VAL A 117 14.30 -2.65 -13.34
CA VAL A 117 15.26 -2.75 -14.45
C VAL A 117 16.70 -2.63 -13.95
N ARG A 118 16.98 -1.66 -13.06
CA ARG A 118 18.31 -1.48 -12.47
C ARG A 118 18.73 -2.64 -11.57
N CYS A 119 17.81 -3.17 -10.77
CA CYS A 119 18.06 -4.32 -9.90
C CYS A 119 17.84 -5.69 -10.57
N ARG A 120 17.78 -5.78 -11.91
CA ARG A 120 17.46 -7.02 -12.64
C ARG A 120 18.44 -8.17 -12.36
N ASN A 121 19.69 -7.85 -12.07
CA ASN A 121 20.74 -8.83 -11.79
C ASN A 121 20.68 -9.38 -10.35
N THR A 122 19.93 -8.71 -9.46
CA THR A 122 19.81 -9.07 -8.04
C THR A 122 18.39 -9.52 -7.73
N ARG A 123 18.13 -10.84 -7.86
CA ARG A 123 16.78 -11.42 -7.70
C ARG A 123 16.07 -10.99 -6.41
N SER A 124 16.79 -10.90 -5.29
CA SER A 124 16.19 -10.49 -4.01
C SER A 124 15.64 -9.06 -4.03
N PHE A 125 16.43 -8.08 -4.50
CA PHE A 125 15.97 -6.69 -4.59
C PHE A 125 14.87 -6.53 -5.63
N LEU A 126 14.90 -7.30 -6.73
CA LEU A 126 13.82 -7.35 -7.71
C LEU A 126 12.49 -7.78 -7.08
N LEU A 127 12.48 -8.84 -6.26
CA LEU A 127 11.27 -9.30 -5.57
C LEU A 127 10.73 -8.25 -4.59
N ILE A 128 11.62 -7.55 -3.88
CA ILE A 128 11.23 -6.44 -2.98
C ILE A 128 10.65 -5.28 -3.81
N ALA A 129 11.23 -4.96 -4.96
CA ALA A 129 10.69 -3.92 -5.85
C ALA A 129 9.29 -4.29 -6.38
N VAL A 130 9.07 -5.55 -6.78
CA VAL A 130 7.75 -6.06 -7.19
C VAL A 130 6.72 -5.89 -6.07
N TRP A 131 7.08 -6.19 -4.83
CA TRP A 131 6.22 -5.95 -3.69
C TRP A 131 5.86 -4.47 -3.51
N LYS A 132 6.84 -3.56 -3.60
CA LYS A 132 6.60 -2.10 -3.48
C LYS A 132 5.71 -1.59 -4.62
N LEU A 133 5.80 -2.17 -5.81
CA LEU A 133 4.87 -1.89 -6.92
C LEU A 133 3.45 -2.30 -6.52
N MET A 134 3.27 -3.53 -6.04
CA MET A 134 1.94 -4.04 -5.63
C MET A 134 1.34 -3.22 -4.48
N LEU A 135 2.15 -2.77 -3.52
CA LEU A 135 1.72 -1.83 -2.48
C LEU A 135 1.22 -0.51 -3.09
N SER A 136 1.95 0.06 -4.05
CA SER A 136 1.62 1.34 -4.68
C SER A 136 0.34 1.25 -5.53
N VAL A 137 0.18 0.16 -6.29
CA VAL A 137 -1.04 -0.16 -7.04
C VAL A 137 -2.22 -0.33 -6.09
N THR A 138 -2.05 -1.10 -5.01
CA THR A 138 -3.09 -1.34 -4.01
C THR A 138 -3.58 -0.03 -3.39
N LEU A 139 -2.66 0.82 -2.93
CA LEU A 139 -3.00 2.13 -2.33
C LEU A 139 -3.75 3.03 -3.32
N SER A 140 -3.32 3.05 -4.58
CA SER A 140 -3.96 3.85 -5.64
C SER A 140 -5.39 3.36 -5.91
N PHE A 141 -5.60 2.05 -6.00
CA PHE A 141 -6.94 1.46 -6.18
C PHE A 141 -7.85 1.67 -4.98
N MET A 142 -7.33 1.56 -3.75
CA MET A 142 -8.08 1.91 -2.55
C MET A 142 -8.53 3.38 -2.56
N THR A 143 -7.65 4.30 -2.97
CA THR A 143 -7.95 5.73 -3.08
C THR A 143 -9.04 6.00 -4.11
N ILE A 144 -8.91 5.41 -5.31
CA ILE A 144 -9.91 5.53 -6.38
C ILE A 144 -11.26 4.93 -5.96
N HIS A 145 -11.25 3.77 -5.30
CA HIS A 145 -12.46 3.12 -4.81
C HIS A 145 -13.14 3.96 -3.72
N ALA A 146 -12.37 4.47 -2.75
CA ALA A 146 -12.89 5.38 -1.72
C ALA A 146 -13.54 6.62 -2.34
N ALA A 147 -12.92 7.20 -3.39
CA ALA A 147 -13.47 8.35 -4.09
C ALA A 147 -14.82 8.07 -4.78
N ARG A 148 -14.99 6.87 -5.37
CA ARG A 148 -16.26 6.45 -6.00
C ARG A 148 -17.38 6.24 -4.97
N LEU A 149 -17.04 5.71 -3.80
CA LEU A 149 -18.03 5.50 -2.73
C LEU A 149 -18.60 6.81 -2.16
N ILE A 150 -17.98 7.97 -2.42
CA ILE A 150 -18.52 9.29 -2.06
C ILE A 150 -19.76 9.62 -2.90
N ASP A 151 -19.76 9.30 -4.20
CA ASP A 151 -20.94 9.55 -5.06
C ASP A 151 -22.12 8.69 -4.66
N ASP A 152 -21.86 7.42 -4.38
CA ASP A 152 -22.91 6.47 -4.02
C ASP A 152 -23.64 6.91 -2.75
N ARG A 153 -22.96 7.64 -1.86
CA ARG A 153 -23.58 8.27 -0.67
C ARG A 153 -24.39 9.50 -1.06
N LYS A 154 -23.80 10.43 -1.83
CA LYS A 154 -24.50 11.64 -2.28
C LYS A 154 -25.78 11.31 -3.06
N ALA A 155 -25.72 10.34 -3.98
CA ALA A 155 -26.87 9.91 -4.78
C ALA A 155 -27.95 9.19 -3.95
N LYS A 156 -27.60 8.58 -2.82
CA LYS A 156 -28.56 8.00 -1.87
C LYS A 156 -29.19 9.07 -0.98
N ASP A 157 -28.39 10.01 -0.51
CA ASP A 157 -28.86 11.14 0.30
C ASP A 157 -29.76 12.08 -0.52
N SER A 158 -29.54 12.17 -1.85
CA SER A 158 -30.30 13.03 -2.76
C SER A 158 -31.53 12.36 -3.40
N ARG A 159 -32.05 11.23 -2.89
CA ARG A 159 -33.29 10.65 -3.43
C ARG A 159 -34.48 11.52 -3.03
N ILE A 160 -34.85 12.36 -3.99
CA ILE A 160 -36.05 13.19 -4.04
C ILE A 160 -37.28 12.32 -3.77
N ILE A 161 -38.01 12.65 -2.71
CA ILE A 161 -39.39 12.23 -2.48
C ILE A 161 -40.26 13.31 -3.12
N ASP A 162 -40.96 12.96 -4.20
CA ASP A 162 -42.04 13.75 -4.82
C ASP A 162 -41.73 15.22 -5.18
N GLY A 163 -40.61 15.48 -5.85
CA GLY A 163 -40.33 16.79 -6.47
C GLY A 163 -40.09 17.95 -5.49
N SER A 164 -40.20 17.69 -4.18
CA SER A 164 -39.85 18.63 -3.13
C SER A 164 -38.43 18.34 -2.64
N TYR A 165 -37.59 19.37 -2.61
CA TYR A 165 -36.29 19.33 -1.92
C TYR A 165 -36.56 19.48 -0.41
N GLU A 166 -37.27 18.52 0.18
CA GLU A 166 -37.33 18.39 1.63
C GLU A 166 -36.02 17.73 2.07
N PRO A 167 -35.09 18.45 2.73
CA PRO A 167 -33.99 17.77 3.40
C PRO A 167 -34.63 16.81 4.41
N VAL A 168 -34.33 15.51 4.31
CA VAL A 168 -34.86 14.47 5.21
C VAL A 168 -34.35 14.72 6.63
N TYR A 169 -35.00 15.64 7.35
CA TYR A 169 -34.84 15.88 8.78
C TYR A 169 -35.88 15.08 9.59
N GLY A 170 -36.84 14.44 8.93
CA GLY A 170 -37.89 13.64 9.56
C GLY A 170 -37.63 12.13 9.47
N GLY A 171 -37.49 11.47 10.63
CA GLY A 171 -37.84 10.07 10.81
C GLY A 171 -37.05 9.05 9.98
N TYR A 172 -35.76 8.89 10.27
CA TYR A 172 -35.03 7.69 9.84
C TYR A 172 -35.70 6.46 10.49
N SER A 173 -36.53 5.72 9.75
CA SER A 173 -37.07 4.45 10.23
C SER A 173 -35.92 3.53 10.62
N ASP A 174 -36.05 2.79 11.72
CA ASP A 174 -34.96 1.94 12.23
C ASP A 174 -34.44 0.94 11.19
N ALA A 175 -35.29 0.57 10.22
CA ALA A 175 -34.94 -0.26 9.07
C ALA A 175 -33.91 0.38 8.11
N SER A 176 -33.97 1.68 7.85
CA SER A 176 -33.00 2.37 6.99
C SER A 176 -31.67 2.61 7.71
N LYS A 177 -31.69 2.85 9.03
CA LYS A 177 -30.50 2.85 9.89
C LYS A 177 -29.82 1.49 9.87
N ALA A 178 -30.58 0.41 10.02
CA ALA A 178 -30.07 -0.96 9.94
C ALA A 178 -29.50 -1.31 8.55
N ALA A 179 -30.13 -0.85 7.46
CA ALA A 179 -29.64 -1.06 6.10
C ALA A 179 -28.37 -0.25 5.80
N SER A 180 -28.27 0.99 6.29
CA SER A 180 -27.07 1.84 6.19
C SER A 180 -25.91 1.27 7.00
N LEU A 181 -26.17 0.72 8.19
CA LEU A 181 -25.17 0.05 9.01
C LEU A 181 -24.66 -1.25 8.38
N ARG A 182 -25.46 -1.91 7.53
CA ARG A 182 -25.09 -3.15 6.84
C ARG A 182 -24.14 -2.94 5.66
N ALA A 183 -24.15 -1.78 5.03
CA ALA A 183 -23.19 -1.48 3.97
C ALA A 183 -21.86 -1.10 4.61
N ASN A 184 -20.99 -2.07 4.89
CA ASN A 184 -19.65 -1.84 5.43
C ASN A 184 -18.70 -1.31 4.32
N PRO A 185 -18.53 0.01 4.13
CA PRO A 185 -17.60 0.55 3.11
C PRO A 185 -16.17 0.07 3.37
N PHE A 186 -15.84 -0.14 4.64
CA PHE A 186 -14.56 -0.64 5.10
C PHE A 186 -14.20 -1.96 4.43
N GLY A 187 -15.09 -2.97 4.48
CA GLY A 187 -14.82 -4.28 3.87
C GLY A 187 -14.62 -4.20 2.36
N LYS A 188 -15.39 -3.34 1.66
CA LYS A 188 -15.27 -3.16 0.21
C LYS A 188 -13.93 -2.53 -0.20
N ILE A 189 -13.43 -1.56 0.56
CA ILE A 189 -12.13 -0.94 0.31
C ILE A 189 -11.01 -1.91 0.71
N MET A 190 -11.12 -2.54 1.89
CA MET A 190 -10.10 -3.44 2.43
C MET A 190 -9.91 -4.72 1.61
N TRP A 191 -10.87 -5.10 0.75
CA TRP A 191 -10.71 -6.18 -0.22
C TRP A 191 -9.43 -6.07 -1.05
N TRP A 192 -9.02 -4.84 -1.40
CA TRP A 192 -7.78 -4.59 -2.14
C TRP A 192 -6.51 -5.02 -1.38
N SER A 193 -6.56 -5.20 -0.06
CA SER A 193 -5.42 -5.63 0.75
C SER A 193 -4.92 -7.03 0.37
N ILE A 194 -5.75 -7.86 -0.28
CA ILE A 194 -5.34 -9.17 -0.80
C ILE A 194 -4.21 -9.02 -1.82
N LEU A 195 -4.28 -7.99 -2.68
CA LEU A 195 -3.23 -7.72 -3.66
C LEU A 195 -1.91 -7.33 -2.97
N TYR A 196 -2.00 -6.49 -1.94
CA TYR A 196 -0.83 -6.12 -1.14
C TYR A 196 -0.22 -7.32 -0.42
N PHE A 197 -1.05 -8.19 0.16
CA PHE A 197 -0.61 -9.41 0.82
C PHE A 197 0.12 -10.36 -0.14
N ALA A 198 -0.42 -10.59 -1.33
CA ALA A 198 0.26 -11.38 -2.36
C ALA A 198 1.64 -10.81 -2.71
N GLY A 199 1.73 -9.48 -2.88
CA GLY A 199 3.01 -8.81 -3.07
C GLY A 199 3.95 -8.96 -1.88
N ALA A 200 3.45 -8.90 -0.65
CA ALA A 200 4.25 -9.04 0.56
C ALA A 200 4.88 -10.42 0.67
N ILE A 201 4.19 -11.50 0.28
CA ILE A 201 4.77 -12.84 0.22
C ILE A 201 5.95 -12.86 -0.75
N ILE A 202 5.76 -12.33 -1.96
CA ILE A 202 6.82 -12.27 -3.00
C ILE A 202 8.03 -11.48 -2.48
N GLY A 203 7.81 -10.29 -1.91
CA GLY A 203 8.87 -9.47 -1.35
C GLY A 203 9.58 -10.13 -0.18
N PHE A 204 8.83 -10.81 0.70
CA PHE A 204 9.37 -11.50 1.86
C PHE A 204 10.30 -12.64 1.46
N VAL A 205 10.01 -13.39 0.40
CA VAL A 205 10.94 -14.41 -0.14
C VAL A 205 12.28 -13.76 -0.51
N GLY A 206 12.26 -12.58 -1.14
CA GLY A 206 13.48 -11.81 -1.44
C GLY A 206 14.25 -11.40 -0.18
N VAL A 207 13.54 -10.92 0.84
CA VAL A 207 14.15 -10.52 2.12
C VAL A 207 14.75 -11.71 2.87
N VAL A 208 14.05 -12.84 2.95
CA VAL A 208 14.55 -14.07 3.58
C VAL A 208 15.82 -14.56 2.89
N ASN A 209 15.87 -14.49 1.56
CA ASN A 209 17.08 -14.85 0.81
C ASN A 209 18.26 -13.92 1.17
N LEU A 210 18.05 -12.60 1.25
CA LEU A 210 19.08 -11.65 1.70
C LEU A 210 19.55 -11.92 3.13
N VAL A 211 18.59 -12.17 4.02
CA VAL A 211 18.88 -12.44 5.44
C VAL A 211 19.73 -13.69 5.53
N ARG A 212 19.32 -14.79 4.89
CA ARG A 212 20.05 -16.07 4.90
C ARG A 212 21.50 -15.93 4.46
N LEU A 213 21.77 -15.15 3.40
CA LEU A 213 23.11 -14.98 2.86
C LEU A 213 24.03 -14.15 3.79
N ASN A 214 23.47 -13.26 4.60
CA ASN A 214 24.23 -12.31 5.42
C ASN A 214 24.08 -12.53 6.94
N PHE A 215 23.31 -13.55 7.36
CA PHE A 215 22.88 -13.74 8.74
C PHE A 215 24.04 -13.92 9.73
N SER A 216 25.08 -14.66 9.33
CA SER A 216 26.25 -14.90 10.17
C SER A 216 27.22 -13.73 10.19
N ALA A 217 27.28 -12.97 9.09
CA ALA A 217 28.25 -11.90 8.87
C ALA A 217 27.89 -10.59 9.59
N ILE A 218 26.59 -10.26 9.68
CA ILE A 218 26.12 -8.96 10.19
C ILE A 218 25.37 -9.18 11.51
N TRP A 219 25.88 -8.63 12.61
CA TRP A 219 25.28 -8.88 13.94
C TRP A 219 23.94 -8.16 14.12
N GLU A 220 23.80 -6.99 13.51
CA GLU A 220 22.61 -6.16 13.56
C GLU A 220 21.41 -6.88 12.92
N LEU A 221 21.68 -7.59 11.82
CA LEU A 221 20.68 -8.40 11.12
C LEU A 221 20.12 -9.51 12.03
N ARG A 222 20.95 -10.11 12.88
CA ARG A 222 20.52 -11.13 13.86
C ARG A 222 19.60 -10.52 14.91
N VAL A 223 20.00 -9.38 15.48
CA VAL A 223 19.21 -8.67 16.49
C VAL A 223 17.84 -8.28 15.93
N ILE A 224 17.80 -7.71 14.72
CA ILE A 224 16.55 -7.36 14.03
C ILE A 224 15.68 -8.61 13.82
N THR A 225 16.27 -9.69 13.29
CA THR A 225 15.53 -10.93 12.99
C THR A 225 14.95 -11.55 14.25
N TYR A 226 15.71 -11.63 15.34
CA TYR A 226 15.21 -12.16 16.61
C TYR A 226 14.15 -11.27 17.24
N THR A 227 14.31 -9.95 17.16
CA THR A 227 13.33 -9.00 17.69
C THR A 227 12.00 -9.11 16.94
N PHE A 228 12.01 -9.03 15.62
CA PHE A 228 10.80 -9.13 14.80
C PHE A 228 10.19 -10.54 14.84
N GLY A 229 11.01 -11.59 14.83
CA GLY A 229 10.54 -12.97 14.98
C GLY A 229 9.89 -13.22 16.34
N GLY A 230 10.48 -12.68 17.41
CA GLY A 230 9.94 -12.74 18.77
C GLY A 230 8.59 -12.01 18.89
N VAL A 231 8.47 -10.80 18.34
CA VAL A 231 7.19 -10.07 18.29
C VAL A 231 6.16 -10.83 17.46
N LEU A 232 6.55 -11.34 16.29
CA LEU A 232 5.64 -11.99 15.36
C LEU A 232 5.09 -13.32 15.90
N LEU A 233 5.89 -14.08 16.63
CA LEU A 233 5.45 -15.34 17.24
C LEU A 233 4.84 -15.13 18.63
N GLY A 234 5.45 -14.25 19.43
CA GLY A 234 5.09 -14.02 20.82
C GLY A 234 3.74 -13.33 20.98
N VAL A 235 3.42 -12.31 20.18
CA VAL A 235 2.14 -11.58 20.29
C VAL A 235 0.95 -12.48 19.95
N PRO A 236 0.91 -13.19 18.81
CA PRO A 236 -0.19 -14.11 18.52
C PRO A 236 -0.30 -15.25 19.53
N MET A 237 0.82 -15.80 20.00
CA MET A 237 0.82 -16.84 21.04
C MET A 237 0.18 -16.32 22.33
N LEU A 238 0.56 -15.12 22.79
CA LEU A 238 -0.04 -14.48 23.96
C LEU A 238 -1.53 -14.21 23.76
N CYS A 239 -1.93 -13.68 22.58
CA CYS A 239 -3.34 -13.47 22.24
C CYS A 239 -4.15 -14.77 22.27
N MET A 240 -3.60 -15.87 21.73
CA MET A 240 -4.23 -17.17 21.75
C MET A 240 -4.39 -17.70 23.18
N LEU A 241 -3.36 -17.57 24.03
CA LEU A 241 -3.43 -17.97 25.45
C LEU A 241 -4.49 -17.18 26.22
N VAL A 242 -4.53 -15.85 26.06
CA VAL A 242 -5.55 -14.98 26.67
C VAL A 242 -6.95 -15.36 26.19
N PHE A 243 -7.09 -15.62 24.88
CA PHE A 243 -8.35 -16.06 24.31
C PHE A 243 -8.83 -17.39 24.91
N PHE A 244 -7.96 -18.40 25.02
CA PHE A 244 -8.31 -19.68 25.64
C PHE A 244 -8.66 -19.52 27.13
N TYR A 245 -7.91 -18.70 27.86
CA TYR A 245 -8.18 -18.41 29.27
C TYR A 245 -9.57 -17.76 29.47
N GLN A 246 -9.91 -16.75 28.66
CA GLN A 246 -11.21 -16.08 28.73
C GLN A 246 -12.38 -16.99 28.32
N ARG A 247 -12.13 -17.99 27.46
CA ARG A 247 -13.17 -18.86 26.91
C ARG A 247 -13.51 -20.07 27.77
N GLY A 248 -12.80 -20.31 28.86
CA GLY A 248 -13.07 -21.40 29.81
C GLY A 248 -14.47 -21.41 30.45
N GLY A 249 -15.33 -20.41 30.17
CA GLY A 249 -16.68 -20.25 30.73
C GLY A 249 -17.86 -20.50 29.77
N GLY A 250 -17.84 -21.56 28.95
CA GLY A 250 -19.07 -22.10 28.33
C GLY A 250 -19.69 -21.31 27.15
N GLY A 251 -18.89 -20.54 26.40
CA GLY A 251 -19.39 -19.81 25.22
C GLY A 251 -19.58 -20.70 23.99
N GLY A 252 -20.82 -20.76 23.45
CA GLY A 252 -21.19 -21.60 22.30
C GLY A 252 -20.35 -21.41 21.01
N PHE A 253 -20.17 -22.51 20.27
CA PHE A 253 -19.30 -22.67 19.09
C PHE A 253 -19.51 -21.63 17.97
N ILE A 254 -20.75 -21.18 17.73
CA ILE A 254 -21.08 -20.23 16.64
C ILE A 254 -20.51 -18.81 16.91
N LYS A 255 -20.51 -18.37 18.18
CA LYS A 255 -19.84 -17.11 18.57
C LYS A 255 -18.31 -17.24 18.49
N ALA A 256 -17.77 -18.46 18.47
CA ALA A 256 -16.34 -18.69 18.24
C ALA A 256 -15.96 -18.47 16.78
N LEU A 257 -16.77 -19.02 15.87
CA LEU A 257 -16.50 -18.99 14.44
C LEU A 257 -16.52 -17.57 13.85
N SER A 258 -17.49 -16.75 14.26
CA SER A 258 -17.60 -15.36 13.80
C SER A 258 -16.46 -14.47 14.31
N GLY A 259 -16.01 -14.67 15.55
CA GLY A 259 -14.82 -14.00 16.08
C GLY A 259 -13.53 -14.41 15.36
N LEU A 260 -13.42 -15.68 14.97
CA LEU A 260 -12.24 -16.22 14.30
C LEU A 260 -11.94 -15.49 12.97
N GLY A 261 -12.96 -15.22 12.15
CA GLY A 261 -12.78 -14.54 10.86
C GLY A 261 -12.18 -13.14 10.99
N LEU A 262 -12.68 -12.34 11.94
CA LEU A 262 -12.14 -11.00 12.21
C LEU A 262 -10.72 -11.06 12.78
N THR A 263 -10.47 -11.97 13.73
CA THR A 263 -9.13 -12.15 14.33
C THR A 263 -8.11 -12.59 13.30
N VAL A 264 -8.46 -13.55 12.44
CA VAL A 264 -7.60 -14.01 11.35
C VAL A 264 -7.29 -12.88 10.37
N PHE A 265 -8.30 -12.11 9.95
CA PHE A 265 -8.11 -10.95 9.08
C PHE A 265 -7.20 -9.88 9.72
N ALA A 266 -7.43 -9.54 10.98
CA ALA A 266 -6.60 -8.61 11.72
C ALA A 266 -5.15 -9.12 11.84
N GLY A 267 -4.98 -10.42 12.12
CA GLY A 267 -3.67 -11.09 12.15
C GLY A 267 -2.94 -10.98 10.81
N PHE A 268 -3.63 -11.18 9.68
CA PHE A 268 -3.05 -11.00 8.35
C PHE A 268 -2.58 -9.56 8.10
N VAL A 269 -3.38 -8.56 8.46
CA VAL A 269 -3.01 -7.15 8.31
C VAL A 269 -1.78 -6.82 9.16
N ILE A 270 -1.75 -7.27 10.43
CA ILE A 270 -0.63 -7.05 11.34
C ILE A 270 0.64 -7.76 10.84
N LEU A 271 0.54 -9.02 10.42
CA LEU A 271 1.67 -9.78 9.84
C LEU A 271 2.26 -9.05 8.65
N THR A 272 1.41 -8.60 7.72
CA THR A 272 1.86 -7.89 6.52
C THR A 272 2.53 -6.56 6.88
N ALA A 273 2.01 -5.87 7.89
CA ALA A 273 2.62 -4.64 8.41
C ALA A 273 4.00 -4.92 9.02
N LEU A 274 4.12 -5.93 9.88
CA LEU A 274 5.39 -6.30 10.50
C LEU A 274 6.43 -6.73 9.47
N ILE A 275 6.04 -7.46 8.42
CA ILE A 275 6.94 -7.85 7.32
C ILE A 275 7.50 -6.59 6.61
N ALA A 276 6.68 -5.56 6.38
CA ALA A 276 7.14 -4.30 5.81
C ALA A 276 8.14 -3.57 6.70
N LEU A 277 7.82 -3.43 7.98
CA LEU A 277 8.71 -2.77 8.94
C LEU A 277 10.02 -3.54 9.10
N TYR A 278 9.96 -4.88 9.18
CA TYR A 278 11.14 -5.75 9.22
C TYR A 278 12.03 -5.53 8.00
N THR A 279 11.44 -5.47 6.81
CA THR A 279 12.18 -5.27 5.55
C THR A 279 12.97 -3.97 5.55
N ASP A 280 12.38 -2.87 6.04
CA ASP A 280 13.06 -1.58 6.07
C ASP A 280 14.31 -1.61 6.97
N TRP A 281 14.23 -2.30 8.13
CA TRP A 281 15.37 -2.46 9.05
C TRP A 281 16.42 -3.43 8.52
N VAL A 282 16.01 -4.53 7.88
CA VAL A 282 16.95 -5.44 7.20
C VAL A 282 17.74 -4.69 6.14
N LEU A 283 17.06 -3.92 5.28
CA LEU A 283 17.72 -3.15 4.24
C LEU A 283 18.66 -2.08 4.81
N ALA A 284 18.28 -1.42 5.91
CA ALA A 284 19.17 -0.49 6.62
C ALA A 284 20.44 -1.15 7.14
N ALA A 285 20.31 -2.32 7.78
CA ALA A 285 21.46 -3.08 8.28
C ALA A 285 22.38 -3.55 7.15
N LEU A 286 21.82 -3.98 6.01
CA LEU A 286 22.61 -4.36 4.83
C LEU A 286 23.30 -3.16 4.16
N ALA A 287 22.66 -1.98 4.18
CA ALA A 287 23.23 -0.75 3.64
C ALA A 287 24.31 -0.14 4.54
N GLY A 288 24.29 -0.44 5.84
CA GLY A 288 25.05 0.33 6.82
C GLY A 288 24.50 1.76 7.02
N ASP A 289 23.25 2.01 6.60
CA ASP A 289 22.57 3.30 6.74
C ASP A 289 21.20 3.10 7.41
N TRP A 290 21.13 3.47 8.69
CA TRP A 290 19.94 3.36 9.52
C TRP A 290 18.84 4.36 9.17
N VAL A 291 19.20 5.50 8.59
CA VAL A 291 18.24 6.55 8.24
C VAL A 291 17.57 6.19 6.92
N GLY A 292 18.36 5.67 5.96
CA GLY A 292 17.92 5.31 4.62
C GLY A 292 17.91 6.50 3.68
N VAL A 293 18.93 7.37 3.76
CA VAL A 293 19.13 8.52 2.89
C VAL A 293 19.66 8.02 1.54
N PRO A 294 19.08 8.43 0.40
CA PRO A 294 19.57 7.99 -0.90
C PRO A 294 20.97 8.55 -1.19
N SER A 295 21.74 7.81 -1.99
CA SER A 295 22.94 8.37 -2.65
C SER A 295 22.55 9.52 -3.57
N SER A 296 23.51 10.42 -3.87
CA SER A 296 23.32 11.59 -4.75
C SER A 296 22.59 11.24 -6.04
N ASP A 297 22.98 10.14 -6.67
CA ASP A 297 22.53 9.75 -8.02
C ASP A 297 21.08 9.24 -8.03
N ASN A 298 20.55 8.83 -6.87
CA ASN A 298 19.21 8.29 -6.73
C ASN A 298 18.26 9.26 -5.99
N GLN A 299 18.74 10.41 -5.56
CA GLN A 299 18.01 11.32 -4.69
C GLN A 299 16.70 11.80 -5.31
N VAL A 300 16.72 12.17 -6.60
CA VAL A 300 15.52 12.65 -7.31
C VAL A 300 14.46 11.56 -7.40
N PHE A 301 14.82 10.34 -7.82
CA PHE A 301 13.88 9.22 -7.94
C PHE A 301 13.31 8.81 -6.58
N TYR A 302 14.16 8.76 -5.55
CA TYR A 302 13.78 8.44 -4.18
C TYR A 302 12.72 9.40 -3.64
N TRP A 303 13.00 10.70 -3.68
CA TRP A 303 12.08 11.70 -3.12
C TRP A 303 10.83 11.87 -3.96
N THR A 304 10.92 11.73 -5.29
CA THR A 304 9.76 11.74 -6.17
C THR A 304 8.85 10.55 -5.87
N TYR A 305 9.39 9.34 -5.72
CA TYR A 305 8.62 8.17 -5.31
C TYR A 305 7.98 8.36 -3.93
N PHE A 306 8.77 8.84 -2.96
CA PHE A 306 8.30 9.11 -1.61
C PHE A 306 7.12 10.09 -1.61
N ALA A 307 7.25 11.24 -2.29
CA ALA A 307 6.22 12.27 -2.38
C ALA A 307 4.96 11.75 -3.11
N ALA A 308 5.14 11.08 -4.25
CA ALA A 308 4.02 10.55 -5.04
C ALA A 308 3.19 9.54 -4.25
N LYS A 309 3.83 8.66 -3.47
CA LYS A 309 3.16 7.70 -2.59
C LYS A 309 2.36 8.38 -1.47
N ARG A 310 2.68 9.63 -1.11
CA ARG A 310 1.98 10.42 -0.08
C ARG A 310 0.83 11.25 -0.63
N LEU A 311 0.63 11.33 -1.95
CA LEU A 311 -0.48 12.09 -2.54
C LEU A 311 -1.86 11.74 -1.98
N PRO A 312 -2.22 10.45 -1.73
CA PRO A 312 -3.50 10.11 -1.11
C PRO A 312 -3.69 10.72 0.29
N MET A 313 -2.62 11.16 0.95
CA MET A 313 -2.74 11.83 2.24
C MET A 313 -3.48 13.16 2.12
N ILE A 314 -3.36 13.84 0.98
CA ILE A 314 -3.97 15.15 0.70
C ILE A 314 -5.48 15.01 0.40
N SER A 315 -6.04 13.80 0.47
CA SER A 315 -7.46 13.57 0.22
C SER A 315 -8.36 14.29 1.23
N PHE A 316 -9.39 14.96 0.73
CA PHE A 316 -10.41 15.66 1.53
C PHE A 316 -11.82 15.52 0.93
#